data_AF-A0A9W6V612-F1
#
_entry.id   AF-A0A9W6V612-F1
#
_cell.length_a   1.000
_cell.length_b   1.000
_cell.length_c   1.000
_cell.angle_alpha   90.00
_cell.angle_beta   90.00
_cell.angle_gamma   90.00
#
_symmetry.space_group_name_H-M   'P 1'
#
loop_
_entity.id
_entity.type
_entity.pdbx_description
1 polymer ?
#
loop_
_entity_poly.entity_id
_entity_poly.type
_entity_poly.pdbx_seq_one_letter_code
_entity_poly.pdbx_strand_id
1 'polypeptide(L)'
;MTDPAPQDPLPAEDDGVLDPADSLETDDLDDDPLETGIVTADGYRGATGYGTTAAEAAAGESLDRLLAEEEPDTGAPDVDDRWSGGPGPRAGRLVEAGTDLFAEDDGADGGAAGAEEAAVHLTDEDDDEAAEFDDADASESLSDALRFTAADDLRDADPDAGDDYR
;
A
#
# COMPACT_ATOMS: atom_id res chain seq x y z
N MET A 1 -45.63 20.71 61.39
CA MET A 1 -44.67 20.91 60.29
C MET A 1 -43.97 19.58 60.10
N THR A 2 -44.31 18.88 59.02
CA THR A 2 -43.69 17.60 58.66
C THR A 2 -42.32 17.93 58.07
N ASP A 3 -41.27 17.42 58.72
CA ASP A 3 -39.89 17.48 58.23
C ASP A 3 -39.79 16.65 56.94
N PRO A 4 -39.27 17.17 55.81
CA PRO A 4 -39.07 16.34 54.62
C PRO A 4 -38.04 15.26 54.93
N ALA A 5 -38.42 13.99 54.71
CA ALA A 5 -37.50 12.87 54.83
C ALA A 5 -36.25 13.10 53.95
N PRO A 6 -35.05 12.67 54.40
CA PRO A 6 -33.86 12.71 53.56
C PRO A 6 -34.16 11.95 52.27
N GLN A 7 -34.05 12.64 51.14
CA GLN A 7 -34.11 12.00 49.83
C GLN A 7 -32.91 11.04 49.76
N ASP A 8 -33.12 9.79 49.35
CA ASP A 8 -32.00 8.96 48.93
C ASP A 8 -31.23 9.72 47.85
N PRO A 9 -29.88 9.76 47.90
CA PRO A 9 -29.11 10.37 46.83
C PRO A 9 -29.46 9.63 45.53
N LEU A 10 -29.78 10.39 44.48
CA LEU A 10 -29.88 9.85 43.14
C LEU A 10 -28.59 9.06 42.84
N PRO A 11 -28.66 7.94 42.10
CA PRO A 11 -27.46 7.25 41.63
C PRO A 11 -26.52 8.27 40.98
N ALA A 12 -25.20 8.05 41.10
CA ALA A 12 -24.20 8.98 40.58
C ALA A 12 -24.26 9.03 39.04
N GLU A 13 -25.13 9.88 38.51
CA GLU A 13 -25.18 10.28 37.11
C GLU A 13 -24.21 11.45 36.91
N ASP A 14 -22.90 11.20 36.98
CA ASP A 14 -21.93 12.20 36.47
C ASP A 14 -20.53 11.59 36.30
N ASP A 15 -20.33 10.80 35.24
CA ASP A 15 -18.98 10.56 34.69
C ASP A 15 -18.69 11.53 33.52
N GLY A 16 -19.45 12.63 33.40
CA GLY A 16 -19.30 13.66 32.37
C GLY A 16 -19.65 13.23 30.94
N VAL A 17 -19.94 11.96 30.69
CA VAL A 17 -20.38 11.42 29.40
C VAL A 17 -21.89 11.26 29.45
N LEU A 18 -22.60 11.91 28.52
CA LEU A 18 -24.04 11.81 28.38
C LEU A 18 -24.40 10.55 27.59
N ASP A 19 -25.43 9.83 28.01
CA ASP A 19 -25.98 8.71 27.25
C ASP A 19 -26.55 9.19 25.90
N PRO A 20 -26.66 8.32 24.86
CA PRO A 20 -27.20 8.71 23.56
C PRO A 20 -28.63 9.28 23.62
N ALA A 21 -29.45 8.75 24.53
CA ALA A 21 -30.80 9.26 24.80
C ALA A 21 -30.83 10.73 25.28
N ASP A 22 -29.76 11.17 25.93
CA ASP A 22 -29.63 12.52 26.49
C ASP A 22 -28.86 13.48 25.58
N SER A 23 -27.82 13.00 24.92
CA SER A 23 -27.00 13.80 24.00
C SER A 23 -27.70 14.05 22.66
N LEU A 24 -28.58 13.13 22.23
CA LEU A 24 -29.25 13.15 20.92
C LEU A 24 -28.26 13.32 19.76
N GLU A 25 -27.00 12.89 19.95
CA GLU A 25 -25.96 12.93 18.91
C GLU A 25 -26.09 11.79 17.90
N THR A 26 -26.87 10.75 18.25
CA THR A 26 -27.17 9.60 17.39
C THR A 26 -28.69 9.42 17.28
N ASP A 27 -29.14 8.80 16.17
CA ASP A 27 -30.54 8.41 15.98
C ASP A 27 -30.89 7.08 16.71
N ASP A 28 -29.88 6.40 17.27
CA ASP A 28 -30.01 5.11 17.96
C ASP A 28 -29.88 5.32 19.48
N LEU A 29 -31.01 5.61 20.13
CA LEU A 29 -31.06 6.00 21.54
C LEU A 29 -30.78 4.85 22.52
N ASP A 30 -30.80 3.61 22.01
CA ASP A 30 -30.56 2.39 22.78
C ASP A 30 -29.11 1.87 22.65
N ASP A 31 -28.26 2.56 21.85
CA ASP A 31 -26.88 2.15 21.58
C ASP A 31 -25.92 2.47 22.74
N ASP A 32 -25.64 1.51 23.62
CA ASP A 32 -24.67 1.69 24.71
C ASP A 32 -23.23 1.63 24.15
N PRO A 33 -22.43 2.72 24.23
CA PRO A 33 -21.03 2.71 23.78
C PRO A 33 -20.16 1.70 24.53
N LEU A 34 -20.56 1.25 25.72
CA LEU A 34 -19.88 0.21 26.49
C LEU A 34 -20.22 -1.21 25.99
N GLU A 35 -21.25 -1.37 25.16
CA GLU A 35 -21.74 -2.66 24.67
C GLU A 35 -21.25 -2.98 23.25
N THR A 36 -20.07 -2.47 22.87
CA THR A 36 -19.42 -2.85 21.61
C THR A 36 -19.07 -4.34 21.59
N GLY A 37 -19.61 -5.08 20.62
CA GLY A 37 -19.33 -6.51 20.46
C GLY A 37 -17.87 -6.76 20.10
N ILE A 38 -17.15 -7.57 20.88
CA ILE A 38 -15.82 -8.05 20.50
C ILE A 38 -15.97 -9.09 19.39
N VAL A 39 -15.54 -8.75 18.18
CA VAL A 39 -15.38 -9.72 17.10
C VAL A 39 -14.07 -10.47 17.31
N THR A 40 -14.13 -11.78 17.55
CA THR A 40 -12.92 -12.62 17.60
C THR A 40 -12.37 -12.83 16.20
N ALA A 41 -11.05 -13.00 16.07
CA ALA A 41 -10.46 -13.42 14.80
C ALA A 41 -11.13 -14.71 14.30
N ASP A 42 -11.50 -14.72 13.03
CA ASP A 42 -11.95 -15.94 12.37
C ASP A 42 -10.83 -17.00 12.38
N GLY A 43 -11.22 -18.26 12.52
CA GLY A 43 -10.28 -19.38 12.42
C GLY A 43 -9.25 -19.43 13.55
N TYR A 44 -9.68 -19.48 14.81
CA TYR A 44 -8.79 -19.64 15.97
C TYR A 44 -7.81 -20.83 15.82
N ARG A 45 -6.57 -20.53 15.40
CA ARG A 45 -5.51 -21.54 15.17
C ARG A 45 -4.80 -21.98 16.45
N GLY A 46 -4.93 -21.23 17.54
CA GLY A 46 -4.15 -21.44 18.77
C GLY A 46 -4.34 -22.80 19.46
N ALA A 47 -5.47 -23.49 19.22
CA ALA A 47 -5.72 -24.85 19.72
C ALA A 47 -6.03 -25.89 18.63
N THR A 48 -6.20 -25.46 17.38
CA THR A 48 -6.66 -26.33 16.28
C THR A 48 -5.64 -26.48 15.16
N GLY A 49 -4.62 -25.62 15.11
CA GLY A 49 -3.55 -25.68 14.12
C GLY A 49 -2.47 -26.70 14.48
N TYR A 50 -1.79 -27.19 13.44
CA TYR A 50 -0.60 -28.01 13.58
C TYR A 50 0.57 -27.19 14.16
N GLY A 51 1.47 -27.83 14.91
CA GLY A 51 2.65 -27.15 15.48
C GLY A 51 2.40 -26.46 16.82
N THR A 52 1.21 -26.62 17.40
CA THR A 52 0.88 -26.09 18.73
C THR A 52 1.43 -26.96 19.87
N THR A 53 1.85 -28.19 19.57
CA THR A 53 2.48 -29.10 20.54
C THR A 53 3.99 -29.25 20.32
N ALA A 54 4.74 -29.55 21.39
CA ALA A 54 6.18 -29.76 21.31
C ALA A 54 6.58 -30.95 20.40
N ALA A 55 5.72 -31.96 20.28
CA ALA A 55 5.96 -33.11 19.42
C ALA A 55 5.83 -32.75 17.94
N GLU A 56 4.82 -31.95 17.58
CA GLU A 56 4.61 -31.46 16.22
C GLU A 56 5.71 -30.49 15.79
N ALA A 57 6.12 -29.59 16.69
CA ALA A 57 7.25 -28.69 16.43
C ALA A 57 8.55 -29.46 16.14
N ALA A 58 8.77 -30.60 16.82
CA ALA A 58 9.92 -31.46 16.57
C ALA A 58 9.80 -32.29 15.28
N ALA A 59 8.57 -32.69 14.92
CA ALA A 59 8.31 -33.44 13.70
C ALA A 59 8.39 -32.55 12.45
N GLY A 60 8.03 -31.26 12.59
CA GLY A 60 7.88 -30.34 11.48
C GLY A 60 6.65 -30.63 10.65
N GLU A 61 6.21 -29.63 9.91
CA GLU A 61 5.05 -29.75 9.03
C GLU A 61 5.43 -30.31 7.65
N SER A 62 4.56 -31.15 7.08
CA SER A 62 4.74 -31.67 5.73
C SER A 62 4.35 -30.64 4.68
N LEU A 63 5.07 -30.59 3.55
CA LEU A 63 4.76 -29.71 2.43
C LEU A 63 3.30 -29.81 1.96
N ASP A 64 2.76 -31.02 1.86
CA ASP A 64 1.35 -31.24 1.45
C ASP A 64 0.35 -30.57 2.41
N ARG A 65 0.72 -30.40 3.69
CA ARG A 65 -0.15 -29.75 4.68
C ARG A 65 -0.06 -28.22 4.56
N LEU A 66 1.15 -27.68 4.40
CA LEU A 66 1.35 -26.26 4.10
C LEU A 66 0.55 -25.84 2.86
N LEU A 67 0.66 -26.61 1.78
CA LEU A 67 -0.09 -26.36 0.54
C LEU A 67 -1.60 -26.48 0.69
N ALA A 68 -2.09 -27.27 1.66
CA ALA A 68 -3.52 -27.38 1.95
C ALA A 68 -4.06 -26.23 2.81
N GLU A 69 -3.19 -25.48 3.50
CA GLU A 69 -3.55 -24.27 4.24
C GLU A 69 -3.54 -23.00 3.37
N GLU A 70 -2.85 -23.03 2.23
CA GLU A 70 -2.81 -21.93 1.27
C GLU A 70 -4.13 -21.83 0.49
N GLU A 71 -4.64 -20.61 0.36
CA GLU A 71 -5.74 -20.30 -0.56
C GLU A 71 -5.12 -19.87 -1.90
N PRO A 72 -5.59 -20.40 -3.05
CA PRO A 72 -5.10 -19.96 -4.35
C PRO A 72 -5.29 -18.46 -4.55
N ASP A 73 -4.26 -17.80 -5.06
CA ASP A 73 -4.36 -16.39 -5.42
C ASP A 73 -5.48 -16.18 -6.44
N THR A 74 -6.35 -15.21 -6.18
CA THR A 74 -7.31 -14.77 -7.18
C THR A 74 -6.57 -13.91 -8.21
N GLY A 75 -6.77 -14.18 -9.50
CA GLY A 75 -6.20 -13.36 -10.57
C GLY A 75 -6.53 -11.88 -10.34
N ALA A 76 -5.52 -11.03 -10.48
CA ALA A 76 -5.72 -9.58 -10.43
C ALA A 76 -6.77 -9.18 -11.48
N PRO A 77 -7.60 -8.14 -11.23
CA PRO A 77 -8.36 -7.52 -12.31
C PRO A 77 -7.38 -7.13 -13.42
N ASP A 78 -7.79 -7.26 -14.69
CA ASP A 78 -6.98 -6.87 -15.86
C ASP A 78 -6.34 -5.51 -15.57
N VAL A 79 -5.05 -5.53 -15.28
CA VAL A 79 -4.27 -4.33 -14.98
C VAL A 79 -4.02 -3.74 -16.34
N ASP A 80 -4.78 -2.70 -16.69
CA ASP A 80 -4.64 -1.93 -17.92
C ASP A 80 -3.24 -2.07 -18.56
N ASP A 81 -3.16 -2.94 -19.57
CA ASP A 81 -1.94 -3.34 -20.27
C ASP A 81 -1.36 -2.19 -21.13
N ARG A 82 -1.72 -0.93 -20.86
CA ARG A 82 -1.11 0.26 -21.50
C ARG A 82 0.42 0.24 -21.47
N TRP A 83 1.04 -0.57 -20.61
CA TRP A 83 2.39 -1.05 -20.86
C TRP A 83 2.41 -2.07 -22.00
N SER A 84 2.33 -1.58 -23.24
CA SER A 84 2.51 -2.40 -24.44
C SER A 84 3.92 -2.99 -24.49
N GLY A 85 4.11 -4.16 -23.88
CA GLY A 85 5.39 -4.85 -23.79
C GLY A 85 5.74 -5.41 -22.40
N GLY A 86 5.09 -4.96 -21.34
CA GLY A 86 5.50 -5.26 -19.96
C GLY A 86 6.87 -4.66 -19.59
N PRO A 87 7.29 -4.75 -18.32
CA PRO A 87 8.57 -4.22 -17.85
C PRO A 87 9.73 -4.66 -18.74
N GLY A 88 10.60 -3.71 -19.10
CA GLY A 88 11.77 -3.97 -19.94
C GLY A 88 12.79 -4.95 -19.32
N PRO A 89 13.89 -5.27 -20.00
CA PRO A 89 14.97 -6.03 -19.37
C PRO A 89 15.55 -5.24 -18.18
N ARG A 90 16.05 -5.91 -17.14
CA ARG A 90 16.71 -5.26 -15.99
C ARG A 90 18.19 -5.58 -15.94
N ALA A 91 18.95 -4.69 -15.31
CA ALA A 91 20.34 -4.99 -14.96
C ALA A 91 20.41 -5.84 -13.70
N GLY A 92 21.25 -6.87 -13.73
CA GLY A 92 21.57 -7.68 -12.56
C GLY A 92 22.84 -7.22 -11.83
N ARG A 93 23.30 -8.04 -10.89
CA ARG A 93 24.57 -7.82 -10.20
C ARG A 93 25.77 -7.89 -11.15
N LEU A 94 26.70 -6.93 -11.02
CA LEU A 94 27.96 -6.93 -11.76
C LEU A 94 28.81 -8.18 -11.45
N VAL A 95 29.21 -8.90 -12.48
CA VAL A 95 30.08 -10.08 -12.44
C VAL A 95 31.24 -9.87 -13.42
N GLU A 96 32.46 -10.16 -12.96
CA GLU A 96 33.65 -10.15 -13.82
C GLU A 96 33.66 -11.38 -14.74
N ALA A 97 33.84 -11.17 -16.03
CA ALA A 97 34.12 -12.22 -16.99
C ALA A 97 35.36 -11.84 -17.82
N GLY A 98 36.53 -12.28 -17.35
CA GLY A 98 37.81 -11.95 -17.98
C GLY A 98 38.22 -10.51 -17.69
N THR A 99 38.30 -9.66 -18.72
CA THR A 99 38.59 -8.21 -18.58
C THR A 99 37.33 -7.36 -18.52
N ASP A 100 36.16 -7.98 -18.74
CA ASP A 100 34.90 -7.29 -18.96
C ASP A 100 33.96 -7.52 -17.77
N LEU A 101 32.96 -6.64 -17.63
CA LEU A 101 31.97 -6.65 -16.55
C LEU A 101 30.58 -6.82 -17.17
N PHE A 102 29.81 -7.78 -16.65
CA PHE A 102 28.45 -8.08 -17.12
C PHE A 102 27.47 -8.02 -15.94
N ALA A 103 26.23 -7.61 -16.21
CA ALA A 103 25.18 -7.44 -15.21
C ALA A 103 23.81 -7.81 -15.81
N GLU A 104 23.58 -9.11 -16.00
CA GLU A 104 22.32 -9.65 -16.53
C GLU A 104 21.46 -10.21 -15.39
N ASP A 105 20.14 -9.97 -15.45
CA ASP A 105 19.17 -10.50 -14.48
C ASP A 105 18.74 -11.93 -14.88
N ASP A 106 19.21 -12.93 -14.13
CA ASP A 106 18.89 -14.37 -14.35
C ASP A 106 17.75 -14.89 -13.43
N GLY A 107 17.00 -14.00 -12.76
CA GLY A 107 15.93 -14.37 -11.83
C GLY A 107 14.57 -14.60 -12.51
N ALA A 108 13.88 -15.70 -12.18
CA ALA A 108 12.48 -15.88 -12.58
C ALA A 108 11.63 -14.70 -12.09
N ASP A 109 11.06 -13.94 -13.04
CA ASP A 109 10.30 -12.70 -12.80
C ASP A 109 11.01 -11.68 -11.88
N GLY A 110 12.35 -11.72 -11.78
CA GLY A 110 13.11 -10.86 -10.86
C GLY A 110 13.25 -11.32 -9.42
N GLY A 111 12.90 -12.57 -9.11
CA GLY A 111 12.98 -13.09 -7.75
C GLY A 111 14.39 -13.13 -7.14
N ALA A 112 15.43 -12.87 -7.94
CA ALA A 112 16.81 -12.77 -7.46
C ALA A 112 17.23 -11.35 -7.04
N ALA A 113 16.44 -10.33 -7.39
CA ALA A 113 16.74 -8.92 -7.17
C ALA A 113 16.01 -8.36 -5.93
N GLY A 114 16.63 -7.38 -5.27
CA GLY A 114 15.94 -6.60 -4.24
C GLY A 114 14.87 -5.68 -4.83
N ALA A 115 13.94 -5.17 -4.01
CA ALA A 115 12.84 -4.32 -4.50
C ALA A 115 13.33 -3.06 -5.28
N GLU A 116 14.45 -2.46 -4.85
CA GLU A 116 15.02 -1.29 -5.52
C GLU A 116 15.67 -1.65 -6.87
N GLU A 117 16.29 -2.83 -6.95
CA GLU A 117 16.93 -3.33 -8.18
C GLU A 117 15.89 -3.79 -9.20
N ALA A 118 14.82 -4.45 -8.72
CA ALA A 118 13.68 -4.87 -9.53
C ALA A 118 12.89 -3.70 -10.15
N ALA A 119 13.07 -2.48 -9.65
CA ALA A 119 12.42 -1.26 -10.16
C ALA A 119 13.19 -0.59 -11.31
N VAL A 120 14.47 -0.93 -11.53
CA VAL A 120 15.33 -0.30 -12.55
C VAL A 120 15.40 -1.17 -13.80
N HIS A 121 15.12 -0.58 -14.96
CA HIS A 121 15.08 -1.25 -16.25
C HIS A 121 16.15 -0.68 -17.19
N LEU A 122 16.67 -1.52 -18.08
CA LEU A 122 17.59 -1.16 -19.15
C LEU A 122 16.80 -0.76 -20.39
N THR A 123 17.25 0.30 -21.04
CA THR A 123 16.81 0.74 -22.36
C THR A 123 17.98 0.65 -23.32
N ASP A 124 17.72 0.12 -24.52
CA ASP A 124 18.70 0.15 -25.61
C ASP A 124 18.63 1.51 -26.33
N GLU A 125 19.69 1.89 -27.04
CA GLU A 125 19.80 3.18 -27.73
C GLU A 125 18.68 3.39 -28.76
N ASP A 126 18.29 2.33 -29.46
CA ASP A 126 17.18 2.37 -30.42
C ASP A 126 15.82 2.60 -29.72
N ASP A 127 15.61 2.03 -28.52
CA ASP A 127 14.38 2.20 -27.74
C ASP A 127 14.32 3.60 -27.09
N ASP A 128 15.47 4.14 -26.66
CA ASP A 128 15.60 5.49 -26.14
C ASP A 128 15.32 6.54 -27.23
N GLU A 129 15.84 6.35 -28.44
CA GLU A 129 15.58 7.23 -29.59
C GLU A 129 14.10 7.16 -30.04
N ALA A 130 13.48 5.98 -29.93
CA ALA A 130 12.08 5.76 -30.28
C ALA A 130 11.08 6.14 -29.17
N ALA A 131 11.55 6.50 -27.98
CA ALA A 131 10.69 6.87 -26.86
C ALA A 131 9.85 8.11 -27.23
N GLU A 132 8.54 7.93 -27.28
CA GLU A 132 7.60 9.05 -27.41
C GLU A 132 7.26 9.60 -26.02
N PHE A 133 7.37 10.92 -25.87
CA PHE A 133 6.94 11.66 -24.71
C PHE A 133 5.40 11.52 -24.55
N ASP A 134 4.96 10.79 -23.50
CA ASP A 134 3.56 10.45 -23.21
C ASP A 134 2.71 11.66 -22.76
N ASP A 135 3.33 12.84 -22.61
CA ASP A 135 2.67 14.10 -22.26
C ASP A 135 1.84 14.71 -23.43
N ALA A 136 1.96 14.19 -24.65
CA ALA A 136 1.12 14.62 -25.77
C ALA A 136 -0.25 13.90 -25.79
N ASP A 137 -1.12 14.19 -24.82
CA ASP A 137 -2.51 13.73 -24.89
C ASP A 137 -3.36 14.59 -25.85
N ALA A 138 -4.55 14.12 -26.26
CA ALA A 138 -5.40 14.84 -27.22
C ALA A 138 -5.85 16.25 -26.78
N SER A 139 -5.63 16.62 -25.52
CA SER A 139 -5.88 17.94 -24.94
C SER A 139 -4.65 18.85 -24.92
N GLU A 140 -3.47 18.33 -25.21
CA GLU A 140 -2.20 19.08 -25.31
C GLU A 140 -1.54 18.87 -26.67
N SER A 141 -1.56 19.90 -27.51
CA SER A 141 -0.93 19.78 -28.83
C SER A 141 0.60 19.71 -28.69
N LEU A 142 1.29 19.06 -29.65
CA LEU A 142 2.76 19.08 -29.73
C LEU A 142 3.35 20.51 -29.65
N SER A 143 2.60 21.51 -30.13
CA SER A 143 3.02 22.91 -30.04
C SER A 143 2.92 23.48 -28.62
N ASP A 144 1.98 22.99 -27.81
CA ASP A 144 1.82 23.38 -26.41
C ASP A 144 2.86 22.67 -25.53
N ALA A 145 3.09 21.37 -25.73
CA ALA A 145 4.15 20.62 -25.04
C ALA A 145 5.53 21.28 -25.23
N LEU A 146 5.92 21.56 -26.49
CA LEU A 146 7.17 22.28 -26.80
C LEU A 146 7.25 23.67 -26.16
N ARG A 147 6.11 24.36 -25.99
CA ARG A 147 6.05 25.66 -25.33
C ARG A 147 6.28 25.54 -23.83
N PHE A 148 5.73 24.52 -23.18
CA PHE A 148 5.94 24.27 -21.76
C PHE A 148 7.38 23.83 -21.46
N THR A 149 7.96 22.93 -22.27
CA THR A 149 9.38 22.55 -22.16
C THR A 149 10.28 23.78 -22.24
N ALA A 150 10.06 24.64 -23.24
CA ALA A 150 10.83 25.88 -23.37
C ALA A 150 10.62 26.85 -22.19
N ALA A 151 9.43 26.87 -21.58
CA ALA A 151 9.16 27.70 -20.40
C ALA A 151 9.83 27.16 -19.13
N ASP A 152 9.92 25.83 -18.98
CA ASP A 152 10.64 25.17 -17.88
C ASP A 152 12.15 25.37 -18.02
N ASP A 153 12.72 25.15 -19.20
CA ASP A 153 14.14 25.39 -19.49
C ASP A 153 14.56 26.84 -19.17
N LEU A 154 13.69 27.81 -19.48
CA LEU A 154 13.92 29.22 -19.14
C LEU A 154 13.82 29.50 -17.65
N ARG A 155 12.90 28.83 -16.94
CA ARG A 155 12.76 28.95 -15.47
C ARG A 155 13.98 28.37 -14.76
N ASP A 156 14.49 27.25 -15.24
CA ASP A 156 15.65 26.57 -14.66
C ASP A 156 16.97 27.28 -14.99
N ALA A 157 17.05 27.91 -16.17
CA ALA A 157 18.21 28.71 -16.56
C ALA A 157 18.36 30.00 -15.74
N ASP A 158 17.26 30.58 -15.27
CA ASP A 158 17.27 31.76 -14.39
C ASP A 158 16.15 31.64 -13.33
N PRO A 159 16.42 30.99 -12.19
CA PRO A 159 15.41 30.75 -11.15
C PRO A 159 14.89 32.03 -10.49
N ASP A 160 15.54 33.17 -10.73
CA ASP A 160 15.16 34.48 -10.23
C ASP A 160 14.38 35.32 -11.28
N ALA A 161 14.23 34.85 -12.52
CA ALA A 161 13.51 35.52 -13.60
C ALA A 161 11.97 35.41 -13.43
N GLY A 162 11.44 36.06 -12.40
CA GLY A 162 9.99 36.11 -12.15
C GLY A 162 9.60 36.24 -10.68
N ASP A 163 10.56 36.27 -9.76
CA ASP A 163 10.29 36.57 -8.35
C ASP A 163 10.14 38.08 -8.14
N ASP A 164 8.94 38.59 -8.38
CA ASP A 164 8.55 40.00 -8.13
C ASP A 164 8.54 40.36 -6.62
N TYR A 165 8.94 39.44 -5.72
CA TYR A 165 8.91 39.62 -4.25
C TYR A 165 10.28 39.78 -3.58
N ARG A 166 11.35 40.10 -4.33
CA ARG A 166 12.60 40.66 -3.76
C ARG A 166 12.72 42.16 -3.95
#